data_AF-A0A3C1ZYB5-F1
#
_entry.id   AF-A0A3C1ZYB5-F1
#
_cell.length_a   1.000
_cell.length_b   1.000
_cell.length_c   1.000
_cell.angle_alpha   90.00
_cell.angle_beta   90.00
_cell.angle_gamma   90.00
#
_symmetry.space_group_name_H-M   'P 1'
#
loop_
_entity.id
_entity.type
_entity.pdbx_description
1 polymer ?
#
loop_
_entity_poly.entity_id
_entity_poly.type
_entity_poly.pdbx_seq_one_letter_code
_entity_poly.pdbx_strand_id
1 'polypeptide(L)'
;MKLKVYTYALPLVAVLGLASCSVDPLDLQPLSDIGGNGFYANSDEVESGVIAIYDGLQQLPLREFALTEMRSDNTRTKSSEGDWAQFQDYNVAPTNVVIGSYWADNYNVIFRANVVLANLDVVEDANAAAQFEGEAKFARALAHFNLVRAYGDVPMVDRVIIQSDTDYFDRDPVATVMSLIEADLTDAAS
;
A
#
# COMPACT_ATOMS: atom_id res chain seq x y z
N MET A 1 -1.51 6.19 -76.30
CA MET A 1 -0.47 6.43 -75.28
C MET A 1 -1.14 6.80 -73.94
N LYS A 2 -1.79 5.83 -73.28
CA LYS A 2 -2.59 6.02 -72.03
C LYS A 2 -1.91 5.40 -70.79
N LEU A 3 -0.58 5.31 -70.79
CA LEU A 3 0.20 4.57 -69.78
C LEU A 3 0.99 5.46 -68.80
N LYS A 4 1.01 6.79 -68.98
CA LYS A 4 1.79 7.72 -68.13
C LYS A 4 1.04 8.21 -66.88
N VAL A 5 -0.29 8.04 -66.80
CA VAL A 5 -1.09 8.53 -65.65
C VAL A 5 -1.01 7.55 -64.47
N TYR A 6 -0.93 6.24 -64.72
CA TYR A 6 -0.79 5.23 -63.67
C TYR A 6 0.60 5.20 -63.01
N THR A 7 1.63 5.70 -63.70
CA THR A 7 3.02 5.72 -63.20
C THR A 7 3.21 6.72 -62.05
N TYR A 8 2.40 7.79 -62.00
CA TYR A 8 2.39 8.76 -60.89
C TYR A 8 1.35 8.45 -59.81
N ALA A 9 0.39 7.57 -60.10
CA ALA A 9 -0.62 7.14 -59.11
C ALA A 9 -0.05 6.12 -58.10
N LEU A 10 0.89 5.26 -58.52
CA LEU A 10 1.52 4.25 -57.67
C LEU A 10 2.38 4.82 -56.51
N PRO A 11 3.23 5.84 -56.71
CA PRO A 11 3.99 6.44 -55.60
C PRO A 11 3.09 7.27 -54.66
N LEU A 12 2.00 7.85 -55.15
CA LEU A 12 1.08 8.65 -54.32
C LEU A 12 0.28 7.78 -53.33
N VAL A 13 -0.15 6.58 -53.76
CA VAL A 13 -0.81 5.60 -52.89
C VAL A 13 0.17 5.00 -51.87
N ALA A 14 1.45 4.83 -52.24
CA ALA A 14 2.49 4.37 -51.31
C ALA A 14 2.83 5.41 -50.21
N VAL A 15 2.77 6.71 -50.53
CA VAL A 15 2.98 7.79 -49.56
C VAL A 15 1.78 7.94 -48.61
N LEU A 16 0.56 7.70 -49.08
CA LEU A 16 -0.66 7.72 -48.24
C LEU A 16 -0.74 6.52 -47.27
N GLY A 17 -0.10 5.39 -47.58
CA GLY A 17 -0.03 4.22 -46.70
C GLY A 17 0.89 4.39 -45.48
N LEU A 18 1.90 5.26 -45.57
CA LEU A 18 2.84 5.53 -44.48
C LEU A 18 2.29 6.51 -43.43
N ALA A 19 1.23 7.27 -43.76
CA ALA A 19 0.59 8.21 -42.84
C ALA A 19 -0.45 7.55 -41.90
N SER A 20 -0.78 6.26 -42.10
CA SER A 20 -1.78 5.56 -41.28
C SER A 20 -1.19 4.84 -40.05
N CYS A 21 0.14 4.88 -39.86
CA CYS A 21 0.82 4.24 -38.73
C CYS A 21 1.25 5.21 -37.62
N SER A 22 0.72 6.43 -37.58
CA SER A 22 1.01 7.40 -36.50
C SER A 22 -0.15 7.54 -35.51
N VAL A 23 -0.86 6.45 -35.23
CA VAL A 23 -1.72 6.39 -34.03
C VAL A 23 -0.86 5.71 -32.99
N ASP A 24 -0.10 6.48 -32.21
CA ASP A 24 0.63 5.97 -31.05
C ASP A 24 -0.38 5.38 -30.03
N PRO A 25 -0.39 4.06 -29.78
CA PRO A 25 -1.03 3.48 -28.60
C PRO A 25 0.06 2.92 -27.67
N LEU A 26 1.29 3.49 -27.72
CA LEU A 26 2.45 2.93 -27.03
C LEU A 26 2.67 3.50 -25.62
N ASP A 27 1.85 4.46 -25.21
CA ASP A 27 1.79 4.98 -23.84
C ASP A 27 0.41 4.67 -23.22
N LEU A 28 -0.01 3.41 -23.34
CA LEU A 28 -1.18 2.92 -22.62
C LEU A 28 -0.81 2.74 -21.16
N GLN A 29 -1.12 3.75 -20.36
CA GLN A 29 -1.15 3.58 -18.91
C GLN A 29 -2.16 2.47 -18.58
N PRO A 30 -1.78 1.48 -17.75
CA PRO A 30 -2.69 0.41 -17.37
C PRO A 30 -3.95 1.00 -16.72
N LEU A 31 -5.12 0.85 -17.37
CA LEU A 31 -6.40 1.36 -16.87
C LEU A 31 -6.77 0.83 -15.48
N SER A 32 -6.20 -0.31 -15.08
CA SER A 32 -6.46 -0.99 -13.81
C SER A 32 -5.39 -0.71 -12.75
N ASP A 33 -4.37 0.11 -13.04
CA ASP A 33 -3.34 0.43 -12.06
C ASP A 33 -3.75 1.66 -11.24
N ILE A 34 -4.05 1.40 -9.98
CA ILE A 34 -4.56 2.37 -9.01
C ILE A 34 -3.38 3.16 -8.39
N GLY A 35 -2.13 2.73 -8.59
CA GLY A 35 -0.99 3.17 -7.76
C GLY A 35 -0.20 4.40 -8.21
N GLY A 36 -0.36 4.89 -9.46
CA GLY A 36 0.53 5.95 -9.95
C GLY A 36 0.01 6.82 -11.11
N ASN A 37 -1.20 6.53 -11.62
CA ASN A 37 -1.71 7.14 -12.85
C ASN A 37 -2.78 8.22 -12.63
N GLY A 38 -2.78 8.86 -11.46
CA GLY A 38 -3.79 9.87 -11.12
C GLY A 38 -5.16 9.26 -10.84
N PHE A 39 -5.21 8.07 -10.23
CA PHE A 39 -6.47 7.43 -9.81
C PHE A 39 -7.21 8.24 -8.73
N TYR A 40 -6.48 8.88 -7.82
CA TYR A 40 -7.08 9.71 -6.76
C TYR A 40 -7.29 11.14 -7.26
N ALA A 41 -8.29 11.34 -8.11
CA ALA A 41 -8.59 12.64 -8.71
C ALA A 41 -9.82 13.32 -8.09
N ASN A 42 -10.64 12.59 -7.33
CA ASN A 42 -11.81 13.14 -6.64
C ASN A 42 -12.08 12.45 -5.29
N SER A 43 -13.05 13.01 -4.55
CA SER A 43 -13.40 12.56 -3.20
C SER A 43 -13.81 11.09 -3.12
N ASP A 44 -14.60 10.57 -4.07
CA ASP A 44 -15.10 9.18 -4.04
C ASP A 44 -13.95 8.17 -4.25
N GLU A 45 -12.95 8.57 -5.04
CA GLU A 45 -11.73 7.76 -5.25
C GLU A 45 -10.85 7.73 -3.99
N VAL A 46 -10.74 8.86 -3.27
CA VAL A 46 -10.05 8.91 -1.97
C VAL A 46 -10.80 8.09 -0.91
N GLU A 47 -12.12 8.16 -0.88
CA GLU A 47 -12.96 7.32 -0.02
C GLU A 47 -12.71 5.82 -0.30
N SER A 48 -12.56 5.44 -1.57
CA SER A 48 -12.18 4.06 -1.93
C SER A 48 -10.82 3.66 -1.34
N GLY A 49 -9.88 4.61 -1.22
CA GLY A 49 -8.63 4.43 -0.48
C GLY A 49 -8.86 4.19 1.01
N VAL A 50 -9.75 4.94 1.65
CA VAL A 50 -10.14 4.72 3.06
C VAL A 50 -10.75 3.33 3.25
N ILE A 51 -11.66 2.91 2.36
CA ILE A 51 -12.23 1.56 2.37
C ILE A 51 -11.13 0.49 2.26
N ALA A 52 -10.12 0.72 1.41
CA ALA A 52 -8.99 -0.18 1.29
C ALA A 52 -8.17 -0.28 2.59
N ILE A 53 -8.06 0.79 3.40
CA ILE A 53 -7.43 0.71 4.72
C ILE A 53 -8.15 -0.32 5.60
N TYR A 54 -9.49 -0.26 5.65
CA TYR A 54 -10.29 -1.22 6.41
C TYR A 54 -10.20 -2.65 5.89
N ASP A 55 -10.10 -2.85 4.58
CA ASP A 55 -9.82 -4.17 4.00
C ASP A 55 -8.47 -4.73 4.51
N GLY A 56 -7.45 -3.88 4.62
CA GLY A 56 -6.14 -4.26 5.15
C GLY A 56 -6.20 -4.63 6.63
N LEU A 57 -6.93 -3.85 7.43
CA LEU A 57 -7.10 -4.10 8.87
C LEU A 57 -7.75 -5.47 9.16
N GLN A 58 -8.61 -5.99 8.28
CA GLN A 58 -9.21 -7.32 8.45
C GLN A 58 -8.20 -8.47 8.39
N GLN A 59 -7.01 -8.26 7.82
CA GLN A 59 -5.96 -9.28 7.76
C GLN A 59 -5.20 -9.43 9.09
N LEU A 60 -5.12 -8.37 9.89
CA LEU A 60 -4.29 -8.35 11.11
C LEU A 60 -4.74 -9.39 12.16
N PRO A 61 -6.04 -9.51 12.50
CA PRO A 61 -6.49 -10.45 13.54
C PRO A 61 -6.21 -11.91 13.22
N LEU A 62 -6.04 -12.27 11.93
CA LEU A 62 -5.77 -13.65 11.50
C LEU A 62 -4.48 -14.22 12.08
N ARG A 63 -3.51 -13.35 12.40
CA ARG A 63 -2.17 -13.73 12.88
C ARG A 63 -1.80 -13.07 14.20
N GLU A 64 -2.49 -11.99 14.57
CA GLU A 64 -2.25 -11.26 15.81
C GLU A 64 -2.30 -12.15 17.05
N PHE A 65 -3.22 -13.13 17.09
CA PHE A 65 -3.34 -14.09 18.18
C PHE A 65 -2.03 -14.86 18.45
N ALA A 66 -1.29 -15.22 17.40
CA ALA A 66 -0.02 -15.92 17.54
C ALA A 66 1.05 -15.06 18.25
N LEU A 67 1.00 -13.75 18.05
CA LEU A 67 1.98 -12.82 18.60
C LEU A 67 1.54 -12.30 19.98
N THR A 68 0.25 -12.14 20.22
CA THR A 68 -0.25 -11.50 21.44
C THR A 68 -0.64 -12.50 22.52
N GLU A 69 -1.08 -13.70 22.16
CA GLU A 69 -1.66 -14.64 23.13
C GLU A 69 -0.96 -16.00 23.15
N MET A 70 -0.46 -16.52 22.02
CA MET A 70 0.21 -17.84 22.02
C MET A 70 1.55 -17.90 22.74
N ARG A 71 2.11 -16.72 23.05
CA ARG A 71 3.30 -16.57 23.88
C ARG A 71 2.94 -16.48 25.37
N SER A 72 1.66 -16.45 25.75
CA SER A 72 1.23 -16.49 27.15
C SER A 72 1.10 -17.94 27.65
N ASP A 73 0.74 -18.11 28.92
CA ASP A 73 0.39 -19.40 29.52
C ASP A 73 -1.09 -19.79 29.37
N ASN A 74 -1.91 -18.96 28.70
CA ASN A 74 -3.35 -19.20 28.54
C ASN A 74 -3.69 -20.21 27.44
N THR A 75 -2.76 -20.46 26.52
CA THR A 75 -3.04 -21.25 25.31
C THR A 75 -1.95 -22.29 25.04
N ARG A 76 -2.30 -23.30 24.25
CA ARG A 76 -1.39 -24.37 23.84
C ARG A 76 -1.76 -24.84 22.45
N THR A 77 -0.76 -25.11 21.61
CA THR A 77 -1.03 -25.67 20.29
C THR A 77 -1.46 -27.14 20.39
N LYS A 78 -2.37 -27.54 19.51
CA LYS A 78 -2.77 -28.95 19.38
C LYS A 78 -1.67 -29.83 18.77
N SER A 79 -0.76 -29.22 18.00
CA SER A 79 0.38 -29.85 17.34
C SER A 79 1.68 -29.22 17.82
N SER A 80 2.75 -30.02 17.93
CA SER A 80 4.12 -29.55 18.21
C SER A 80 4.91 -29.22 16.94
N GLU A 81 4.27 -29.26 15.77
CA GLU A 81 4.90 -29.01 14.46
C GLU A 81 4.26 -27.82 13.74
N GLY A 82 5.03 -27.18 12.86
CA GLY A 82 4.61 -26.06 12.02
C GLY A 82 4.88 -24.68 12.63
N ASP A 83 4.66 -23.63 11.83
CA ASP A 83 4.99 -22.24 12.21
C ASP A 83 4.26 -21.76 13.45
N TRP A 84 3.02 -22.21 13.65
CA TRP A 84 2.21 -21.84 14.82
C TRP A 84 2.74 -22.48 16.10
N ALA A 85 3.30 -23.69 16.05
CA ALA A 85 3.85 -24.36 17.22
C ALA A 85 5.12 -23.68 17.75
N GLN A 86 5.88 -23.02 16.87
CA GLN A 86 7.13 -22.36 17.25
C GLN A 86 6.94 -21.23 18.27
N PHE A 87 5.75 -20.60 18.32
CA PHE A 87 5.44 -19.55 19.29
C PHE A 87 5.32 -20.08 20.72
N GLN A 88 4.76 -21.28 20.89
CA GLN A 88 4.60 -21.93 22.19
C GLN A 88 5.96 -22.26 22.82
N ASP A 89 6.88 -22.78 22.00
CA ASP A 89 8.18 -23.25 22.47
C ASP A 89 9.25 -22.14 22.42
N TYR A 90 8.86 -20.90 22.10
CA TYR A 90 9.73 -19.73 21.98
C TYR A 90 10.91 -19.93 21.02
N ASN A 91 10.72 -20.74 19.99
CA ASN A 91 11.74 -21.10 19.00
C ASN A 91 11.32 -20.69 17.58
N VAL A 92 10.81 -19.45 17.47
CA VAL A 92 10.35 -18.88 16.20
C VAL A 92 11.53 -18.68 15.27
N ALA A 93 11.51 -19.38 14.14
CA ALA A 93 12.55 -19.27 13.13
C ALA A 93 12.39 -17.99 12.29
N PRO A 94 13.48 -17.41 11.75
CA PRO A 94 13.39 -16.25 10.85
C PRO A 94 12.58 -16.51 9.57
N THR A 95 12.39 -17.77 9.18
CA THR A 95 11.60 -18.20 8.01
C THR A 95 10.12 -18.44 8.33
N ASN A 96 9.68 -18.18 9.56
CA ASN A 96 8.31 -18.42 9.98
C ASN A 96 7.33 -17.52 9.21
N VAL A 97 6.32 -18.13 8.57
CA VAL A 97 5.41 -17.38 7.69
C VAL A 97 4.47 -16.48 8.49
N VAL A 98 4.11 -16.85 9.72
CA VAL A 98 3.18 -16.07 10.55
C VAL A 98 3.77 -14.71 10.93
N ILE A 99 5.03 -14.68 11.36
CA ILE A 99 5.71 -13.40 11.67
C ILE A 99 5.89 -12.54 10.43
N GLY A 100 6.22 -13.15 9.28
CA GLY A 100 6.47 -12.43 8.03
C GLY A 100 5.19 -11.84 7.45
N SER A 101 4.10 -12.61 7.47
CA SER A 101 2.79 -12.11 7.04
C SER A 101 2.26 -11.02 7.96
N TYR A 102 2.33 -11.16 9.28
CA TYR A 102 1.86 -10.09 10.18
C TYR A 102 2.64 -8.79 9.98
N TRP A 103 3.96 -8.89 9.76
CA TRP A 103 4.79 -7.74 9.38
C TRP A 103 4.27 -7.09 8.09
N ALA A 104 4.14 -7.88 7.02
CA ALA A 104 3.69 -7.39 5.71
C ALA A 104 2.28 -6.80 5.75
N ASP A 105 1.35 -7.43 6.48
CA ASP A 105 -0.03 -6.99 6.61
C ASP A 105 -0.10 -5.60 7.28
N ASN A 106 0.70 -5.35 8.34
CA ASN A 106 0.76 -4.02 8.97
C ASN A 106 1.38 -2.95 8.06
N TYR A 107 2.47 -3.25 7.34
CA TYR A 107 3.06 -2.29 6.39
C TYR A 107 2.15 -2.01 5.20
N ASN A 108 1.30 -2.96 4.80
CA ASN A 108 0.28 -2.73 3.79
C ASN A 108 -0.78 -1.72 4.29
N VAL A 109 -1.23 -1.84 5.55
CA VAL A 109 -2.12 -0.83 6.16
C VAL A 109 -1.45 0.54 6.20
N ILE A 110 -0.18 0.62 6.61
CA ILE A 110 0.60 1.87 6.64
C ILE A 110 0.69 2.48 5.23
N PHE A 111 1.00 1.69 4.22
CA PHE A 111 1.06 2.14 2.84
C PHE A 111 -0.29 2.71 2.37
N ARG A 112 -1.39 1.98 2.59
CA ARG A 112 -2.75 2.43 2.21
C ARG A 112 -3.13 3.73 2.91
N ALA A 113 -2.81 3.86 4.19
CA ALA A 113 -3.02 5.09 4.94
C ALA A 113 -2.20 6.26 4.36
N ASN A 114 -0.92 6.04 4.07
CA ASN A 114 -0.07 7.06 3.46
C ASN A 114 -0.57 7.48 2.07
N VAL A 115 -1.15 6.55 1.30
CA VAL A 115 -1.77 6.88 0.00
C VAL A 115 -2.97 7.79 0.18
N VAL A 116 -3.87 7.51 1.13
CA VAL A 116 -5.00 8.41 1.42
C VAL A 116 -4.48 9.79 1.84
N LEU A 117 -3.57 9.85 2.81
CA LEU A 117 -3.00 11.10 3.32
C LEU A 117 -2.31 11.93 2.23
N ALA A 118 -1.66 11.29 1.27
CA ALA A 118 -0.97 11.95 0.17
C ALA A 118 -1.93 12.56 -0.88
N ASN A 119 -3.20 12.16 -0.90
CA ASN A 119 -4.18 12.59 -1.90
C ASN A 119 -5.41 13.28 -1.26
N LEU A 120 -5.32 13.76 -0.02
CA LEU A 120 -6.44 14.44 0.64
C LEU A 120 -6.80 15.79 0.01
N ASP A 121 -5.88 16.42 -0.72
CA ASP A 121 -6.05 17.75 -1.31
C ASP A 121 -7.12 17.81 -2.40
N VAL A 122 -7.49 16.67 -3.00
CA VAL A 122 -8.58 16.58 -3.99
C VAL A 122 -9.98 16.50 -3.35
N VAL A 123 -10.07 16.37 -2.01
CA VAL A 123 -11.33 16.29 -1.28
C VAL A 123 -11.80 17.71 -0.92
N GLU A 124 -12.80 18.22 -1.65
CA GLU A 124 -13.28 19.60 -1.47
C GLU A 124 -14.12 19.82 -0.20
N ASP A 125 -14.86 18.79 0.26
CA ASP A 125 -15.62 18.88 1.50
C ASP A 125 -14.68 18.75 2.70
N ALA A 126 -14.50 19.86 3.43
CA ALA A 126 -13.64 19.92 4.60
C ALA A 126 -14.00 18.90 5.70
N ASN A 127 -15.28 18.55 5.86
CA ASN A 127 -15.68 17.55 6.86
C ASN A 127 -15.26 16.15 6.41
N ALA A 128 -15.44 15.83 5.12
CA ALA A 128 -15.01 14.55 4.56
C ALA A 128 -13.48 14.43 4.58
N ALA A 129 -12.76 15.49 4.22
CA ALA A 129 -11.30 15.52 4.26
C ALA A 129 -10.77 15.28 5.70
N ALA A 130 -11.33 15.98 6.69
CA ALA A 130 -10.95 15.78 8.09
C ALA A 130 -11.27 14.36 8.59
N GLN A 131 -12.43 13.82 8.19
CA GLN A 131 -12.80 12.44 8.51
C GLN A 131 -11.80 11.44 7.90
N PHE A 132 -11.51 11.54 6.60
CA PHE A 132 -10.58 10.63 5.92
C PHE A 132 -9.16 10.73 6.48
N GLU A 133 -8.70 11.94 6.82
CA GLU A 133 -7.41 12.16 7.49
C GLU A 133 -7.36 11.43 8.84
N GLY A 134 -8.38 11.61 9.67
CA GLY A 134 -8.47 10.98 10.99
C GLY A 134 -8.50 9.45 10.90
N GLU A 135 -9.30 8.89 9.98
CA GLU A 135 -9.38 7.45 9.75
C GLU A 135 -8.03 6.87 9.28
N ALA A 136 -7.35 7.55 8.35
CA ALA A 136 -6.05 7.11 7.85
C ALA A 136 -4.95 7.20 8.92
N LYS A 137 -4.85 8.31 9.66
CA LYS A 137 -3.87 8.48 10.75
C LYS A 137 -4.11 7.47 11.86
N PHE A 138 -5.36 7.25 12.27
CA PHE A 138 -5.69 6.24 13.28
C PHE A 138 -5.22 4.84 12.84
N ALA A 139 -5.52 4.44 11.60
CA ALA A 139 -5.12 3.13 11.10
C ALA A 139 -3.59 3.00 10.98
N ARG A 140 -2.91 4.05 10.53
CA ARG A 140 -1.44 4.10 10.46
C ARG A 140 -0.80 3.98 11.85
N ALA A 141 -1.34 4.69 12.83
CA ALA A 141 -0.90 4.61 14.22
C ALA A 141 -1.11 3.21 14.81
N LEU A 142 -2.28 2.60 14.58
CA LEU A 142 -2.58 1.24 15.03
C LEU A 142 -1.60 0.21 14.43
N ALA A 143 -1.32 0.30 13.13
CA ALA A 143 -0.40 -0.60 12.45
C ALA A 143 1.06 -0.44 12.94
N HIS A 144 1.53 0.80 13.14
CA HIS A 144 2.85 1.03 13.75
C HIS A 144 2.90 0.51 15.20
N PHE A 145 1.85 0.74 15.99
CA PHE A 145 1.78 0.23 17.37
C PHE A 145 1.86 -1.30 17.42
N ASN A 146 1.15 -1.97 16.51
CA ASN A 146 1.20 -3.42 16.35
C ASN A 146 2.60 -3.94 16.04
N LEU A 147 3.32 -3.25 15.15
CA LEU A 147 4.70 -3.58 14.82
C LEU A 147 5.63 -3.38 16.02
N VAL A 148 5.55 -2.22 16.69
CA VAL A 148 6.40 -1.90 17.84
C VAL A 148 6.24 -2.92 18.96
N ARG A 149 5.00 -3.27 19.35
CA ARG A 149 4.77 -4.24 20.44
C ARG A 149 5.19 -5.66 20.08
N ALA A 150 5.26 -6.01 18.79
CA ALA A 150 5.62 -7.34 18.34
C ALA A 150 7.13 -7.49 18.07
N TYR A 151 7.80 -6.45 17.56
CA TYR A 151 9.16 -6.51 17.02
C TYR A 151 10.17 -5.53 17.67
N GLY A 152 9.70 -4.57 18.48
CA GLY A 152 10.53 -3.51 19.04
C GLY A 152 10.82 -2.43 18.01
N ASP A 153 12.10 -2.11 17.78
CA ASP A 153 12.52 -1.14 16.78
C ASP A 153 12.06 -1.57 15.38
N VAL A 154 11.48 -0.68 14.60
CA VAL A 154 10.96 -0.96 13.25
C VAL A 154 11.13 0.27 12.37
N PRO A 155 11.24 0.12 11.05
CA PRO A 155 11.21 1.28 10.16
C PRO A 155 9.96 2.15 10.36
N MET A 156 10.16 3.45 10.54
CA MET A 156 9.10 4.43 10.60
C MET A 156 8.76 4.88 9.17
N VAL A 157 7.56 4.57 8.69
CA VAL A 157 7.13 4.91 7.32
C VAL A 157 5.89 5.81 7.37
N ASP A 158 6.08 7.08 7.08
CA ASP A 158 5.05 8.14 7.16
C ASP A 158 4.64 8.71 5.79
N ARG A 159 5.19 8.16 4.71
CA ARG A 159 4.91 8.55 3.32
C ARG A 159 4.72 7.35 2.41
N VAL A 160 4.19 7.61 1.21
CA VAL A 160 4.11 6.59 0.15
C VAL A 160 5.53 6.26 -0.32
N ILE A 161 5.85 4.97 -0.39
CA ILE A 161 7.10 4.46 -0.95
C ILE A 161 6.84 4.06 -2.40
N ILE A 162 7.66 4.57 -3.32
CA ILE A 162 7.59 4.29 -4.76
C ILE A 162 8.84 3.54 -5.23
N GLN A 163 8.77 2.93 -6.41
CA GLN A 163 9.87 2.10 -6.94
C GLN A 163 11.20 2.86 -7.11
N SER A 164 11.14 4.17 -7.35
CA SER A 164 12.31 5.02 -7.49
C SER A 164 12.90 5.52 -6.17
N ASP A 165 12.26 5.22 -5.03
CA ASP A 165 12.84 5.54 -3.73
C ASP A 165 14.13 4.76 -3.51
N THR A 166 15.17 5.48 -3.11
CA THR A 166 16.50 4.92 -2.80
C THR A 166 16.86 5.03 -1.33
N ASP A 167 15.97 5.63 -0.53
CA ASP A 167 16.12 5.74 0.90
C ASP A 167 16.09 4.34 1.53
N TYR A 168 17.12 4.05 2.32
CA TYR A 168 17.14 2.83 3.13
C TYR A 168 16.31 3.05 4.38
N PHE A 169 15.29 2.22 4.55
CA PHE A 169 14.48 2.16 5.75
C PHE A 169 15.18 1.27 6.79
N ASP A 170 16.02 1.89 7.61
CA ASP A 170 16.60 1.25 8.79
C ASP A 170 15.56 1.11 9.91
N ARG A 171 15.88 0.32 10.95
CA ARG A 171 15.00 0.20 12.11
C ARG A 171 15.12 1.44 12.98
N ASP A 172 14.02 2.16 13.14
CA ASP A 172 13.95 3.31 14.04
C ASP A 172 13.71 2.86 15.49
N PRO A 173 14.28 3.58 16.48
CA PRO A 173 14.03 3.30 17.88
C PRO A 173 12.53 3.32 18.21
N VAL A 174 12.09 2.44 19.10
CA VAL A 174 10.69 2.42 19.62
C VAL A 174 10.18 3.82 19.98
N ALA A 175 11.00 4.64 20.65
CA ALA A 175 10.61 5.99 21.06
C ALA A 175 10.26 6.91 19.87
N THR A 176 10.98 6.79 18.76
CA THR A 176 10.72 7.56 17.53
C THR A 176 9.38 7.15 16.93
N VAL A 177 9.16 5.84 16.78
CA VAL A 177 7.90 5.31 16.22
C VAL A 177 6.71 5.64 17.12
N MET A 178 6.88 5.56 18.45
CA MET A 178 5.85 5.95 19.42
C MET A 178 5.50 7.44 19.33
N SER A 179 6.47 8.30 19.04
CA SER A 179 6.21 9.74 18.86
C SER A 179 5.32 10.01 17.64
N LEU A 180 5.53 9.28 16.54
CA LEU A 180 4.63 9.33 15.36
C LEU A 180 3.23 8.81 15.71
N ILE A 181 3.14 7.69 16.43
CA ILE A 181 1.86 7.11 16.87
C ILE A 181 1.05 8.12 17.70
N GLU A 182 1.69 8.77 18.67
CA GLU A 182 1.04 9.77 19.53
C GLU A 182 0.58 11.00 18.74
N ALA A 183 1.39 11.47 17.78
CA ALA A 183 1.02 12.57 16.90
C ALA A 183 -0.19 12.21 16.02
N ASP A 184 -0.16 11.06 15.35
CA ASP A 184 -1.27 10.59 14.50
C ASP A 184 -2.56 10.43 15.29
N LEU A 185 -2.51 9.86 16.51
CA LEU A 185 -3.69 9.69 17.37
C LEU A 185 -4.22 11.02 17.91
N THR A 186 -3.35 11.99 18.17
CA THR A 186 -3.76 13.32 18.62
C THR A 186 -4.46 14.08 17.50
N ASP A 187 -3.88 14.06 16.30
CA ASP A 187 -4.46 14.68 15.12
C ASP A 187 -5.77 14.01 14.70
N ALA A 188 -5.88 12.68 14.83
CA ALA A 188 -7.10 11.96 14.50
C ALA A 188 -8.27 12.23 15.47
N ALA A 189 -7.99 12.73 16.67
CA ALA A 189 -8.99 13.00 17.70
C ALA A 189 -9.52 14.44 17.70
N SER A 190 -8.87 15.36 16.97
CA SER A 190 -9.24 16.78 16.87
C SER A 190 -10.21 17.06 15.74
#